data_AF-A0A2V6FIG2-F1
#
_entry.id   AF-A0A2V6FIG2-F1
#
_cell.length_a   1.000
_cell.length_b   1.000
_cell.length_c   1.000
_cell.angle_alpha   90.00
_cell.angle_beta   90.00
_cell.angle_gamma   90.00
#
_symmetry.space_group_name_H-M   'P 1'
#
loop_
_entity.id
_entity.type
_entity.pdbx_description
1 polymer ?
#
loop_
_entity_poly.entity_id
_entity_poly.type
_entity_poly.pdbx_seq_one_letter_code
_entity_poly.pdbx_strand_id
1 'polypeptide(L)' 'MVGSVVASHVLLAMGLPIERARSAVRFSLGKWTTADEIKATGDAVRKIVDRLNTRKSAYAVA' A
#
# COMPACT_ATOMS: atom_id res chain seq x y z
N MET A 1 8.49 8.54 8.93
CA MET A 1 7.22 9.13 8.47
C MET A 1 6.17 8.03 8.48
N VAL A 2 5.15 8.13 9.34
CA VAL A 2 4.04 7.14 9.38
C VAL A 2 3.02 7.53 8.31
N GLY A 3 2.42 6.55 7.64
CA GLY A 3 1.35 6.80 6.67
C GLY A 3 0.13 7.47 7.32
N SER A 4 -0.54 8.35 6.58
CA SER A 4 -1.79 8.96 7.02
C SER A 4 -2.90 7.90 7.09
N VAL A 5 -3.70 7.93 8.17
CA VAL A 5 -4.94 7.13 8.29
C VAL A 5 -6.09 7.69 7.45
N VAL A 6 -5.95 8.94 6.97
CA VAL A 6 -6.91 9.58 6.08
C VAL A 6 -6.60 9.23 4.62
N ALA A 7 -7.64 8.90 3.86
CA ALA A 7 -7.55 8.62 2.43
C ALA A 7 -6.92 9.79 1.65
N SER A 8 -6.16 9.46 0.60
CA SER A 8 -5.51 10.47 -0.23
C SER A 8 -6.53 11.35 -0.95
N HIS A 9 -6.49 12.66 -0.70
CA HIS A 9 -7.32 13.65 -1.41
C HIS A 9 -7.08 13.62 -2.93
N VAL A 10 -5.87 13.29 -3.38
CA VAL A 10 -5.54 13.12 -4.81
C VAL A 10 -6.27 11.91 -5.40
N LEU A 11 -6.25 10.76 -4.71
CA LEU A 11 -6.92 9.56 -5.20
C LEU A 11 -8.44 9.74 -5.22
N LEU A 12 -8.99 10.46 -4.24
CA LEU A 12 -10.41 10.83 -4.23
C LEU A 12 -10.76 11.78 -5.37
N ALA A 13 -9.93 12.80 -5.65
CA ALA A 13 -10.11 13.70 -6.78
C ALA A 13 -10.00 12.99 -8.14
N MET A 14 -9.22 11.91 -8.22
CA MET A 14 -9.16 11.01 -9.39
C MET A 14 -10.39 10.10 -9.52
N GLY A 15 -11.34 10.15 -8.58
CA GLY A 15 -12.57 9.36 -8.62
C GLY A 15 -12.44 7.94 -8.05
N LEU A 16 -11.36 7.61 -7.32
CA LEU A 16 -11.26 6.29 -6.70
C LEU A 16 -12.24 6.16 -5.52
N PRO A 17 -12.89 5.00 -5.37
CA PRO A 17 -13.66 4.71 -4.16
C PRO A 17 -12.80 4.81 -2.89
N ILE A 18 -13.41 5.30 -1.80
CA ILE A 18 -12.74 5.54 -0.52
C ILE A 18 -11.98 4.30 0.00
N GLU A 19 -12.56 3.11 -0.18
CA GLU A 19 -11.95 1.85 0.25
C GLU A 19 -10.62 1.58 -0.47
N ARG A 20 -10.53 1.89 -1.77
CA ARG A 20 -9.29 1.75 -2.54
C ARG A 20 -8.30 2.86 -2.24
N ALA A 21 -8.79 4.07 -1.98
CA ALA A 21 -7.95 5.21 -1.63
C ALA A 21 -7.27 5.04 -0.26
N ARG A 22 -7.93 4.37 0.69
CA ARG A 22 -7.39 4.04 2.03
C ARG A 22 -6.34 2.94 1.99
N SER A 23 -6.45 1.99 1.07
CA SER A 23 -5.52 0.85 0.98
C SER A 23 -4.30 1.11 0.08
N ALA A 24 -4.10 2.34 -0.39
CA ALA A 24 -3.06 2.66 -1.35
C ALA A 24 -1.67 2.79 -0.71
N VAL A 25 -0.65 2.19 -1.34
CA VAL A 25 0.75 2.32 -0.95
C VAL A 25 1.54 2.89 -2.13
N ARG A 26 2.33 3.95 -1.89
CA ARG A 26 3.18 4.57 -2.91
C ARG A 26 4.64 4.16 -2.69
N PHE A 27 5.22 3.49 -3.68
CA PHE A 27 6.65 3.28 -3.77
C PHE A 27 7.26 4.37 -4.65
N SER A 28 8.24 5.10 -4.11
CA SER A 28 8.97 6.12 -4.86
C SER A 28 10.43 5.70 -4.92
N LEU A 29 10.95 5.59 -6.14
CA LEU A 29 12.32 5.16 -6.40
C LEU A 29 13.22 6.39 -6.51
N GLY A 30 14.48 6.25 -6.13
CA GLY A 30 15.49 7.30 -6.21
C GLY A 30 16.68 6.89 -7.07
N LYS A 31 17.65 7.81 -7.21
CA LYS A 31 18.88 7.60 -7.99
C LYS A 31 19.65 6.32 -7.62
N TRP A 32 19.54 5.89 -6.37
CA TRP A 32 20.29 4.78 -5.81
C TRP A 32 19.48 3.51 -5.60
N THR A 33 18.21 3.49 -6.02
CA THR A 33 17.40 2.28 -5.90
C THR A 33 17.95 1.18 -6.79
N THR A 34 18.17 0.01 -6.21
CA THR A 34 18.75 -1.16 -6.88
C THR A 34 17.70 -2.18 -7.28
N ALA A 35 18.03 -3.05 -8.24
CA ALA A 35 17.17 -4.16 -8.64
C ALA A 35 16.92 -5.13 -7.46
N ASP A 36 17.93 -5.35 -6.62
CA ASP A 36 17.81 -6.22 -5.45
C ASP A 36 16.85 -5.65 -4.40
N GLU A 37 16.87 -4.34 -4.17
CA GLU A 37 15.89 -3.67 -3.29
C GLU A 37 14.47 -3.80 -3.83
N ILE A 38 14.28 -3.63 -5.15
CA ILE A 38 12.97 -3.81 -5.79
C ILE A 38 12.48 -5.25 -5.60
N LYS A 39 13.36 -6.24 -5.85
CA LYS A 39 13.04 -7.65 -5.66
C LYS A 39 12.68 -7.96 -4.20
N ALA A 40 13.50 -7.52 -3.26
CA ALA A 40 13.27 -7.72 -1.83
C ALA A 40 11.95 -7.08 -1.37
N THR A 41 11.66 -5.87 -1.86
CA THR A 41 10.39 -5.17 -1.58
C THR A 41 9.20 -5.93 -2.15
N GLY A 42 9.28 -6.40 -3.39
CA GLY A 42 8.23 -7.22 -4.01
C GLY A 42 7.98 -8.53 -3.26
N ASP A 43 9.05 -9.22 -2.86
CA ASP A 43 8.96 -10.44 -2.06
C ASP A 43 8.32 -10.19 -0.68
N ALA A 44 8.60 -9.05 -0.05
CA ALA A 44 7.98 -8.65 1.21
C ALA A 44 6.49 -8.28 1.05
N VAL A 45 6.15 -7.50 0.02
CA VAL A 45 4.75 -7.13 -0.28
C VAL A 45 3.90 -8.37 -0.56
N ARG A 46 4.41 -9.33 -1.34
CA ARG A 46 3.72 -10.61 -1.60
C ARG A 46 3.37 -11.32 -0.30
N LYS A 47 4.35 -11.50 0.60
CA LYS A 47 4.13 -12.13 1.91
C LYS A 47 3.07 -11.40 2.76
N ILE A 48 3.04 -10.07 2.72
CA ILE A 48 2.05 -9.27 3.45
C ILE A 48 0.65 -9.48 2.87
N VAL A 49 0.50 -9.40 1.55
CA VAL A 49 -0.78 -9.57 0.86
C VAL A 49 -1.33 -10.99 1.07
N ASP A 50 -0.49 -12.02 0.97
CA ASP A 50 -0.89 -13.41 1.23
C ASP A 50 -1.42 -13.59 2.66
N ARG A 51 -0.78 -12.95 3.65
CA ARG A 51 -1.22 -12.95 5.04
C ARG A 51 -2.55 -12.21 5.24
N LEU A 52 -2.76 -11.10 4.53
CA LEU A 52 -4.00 -10.33 4.63
C LEU A 52 -5.18 -11.05 3.95
N ASN A 53 -4.95 -11.72 2.82
CA ASN A 53 -6.00 -12.45 2.09
C ASN A 53 -6.47 -13.71 2.83
N THR A 54 -5.61 -14.32 3.65
CA THR A 54 -5.97 -15.50 4.46
C THR A 54 -6.71 -15.15 5.75
N ARG A 55 -6.62 -13.90 6.22
CA ARG A 55 -7.32 -13.42 7.41
C ARG A 55 -8.60 -12.67 7.02
N LYS A 56 -9.77 -13.27 7.27
CA LYS A 56 -11.04 -12.52 7.26
C LYS A 56 -11.09 -11.61 8.50
N SER A 57 -10.71 -10.35 8.35
CA SER A 57 -10.92 -9.31 9.37
C SER A 57 -12.06 -8.40 8.95
N ALA A 58 -13.08 -8.25 9.80
CA ALA A 58 -14.16 -7.28 9.62
C ALA A 58 -13.71 -5.83 9.92
N TYR A 59 -12.55 -5.66 10.55
CA TYR A 59 -11.97 -4.36 10.84
C TYR A 59 -11.07 -3.95 9.68
N ALA A 60 -11.64 -3.24 8.71
CA ALA A 60 -10.88 -2.27 7.94
C ALA A 60 -10.39 -1.24 8.95
N VAL A 61 -9.06 -1.09 9.08
CA VAL A 61 -8.47 -0.13 10.02
C VAL A 61 -9.04 1.25 9.67
N ALA A 62 -9.83 1.80 10.59
CA ALA A 62 -10.48 3.11 10.49
C ALA A 62 -9.47 4.26 10.58
#